data_AF-V5HMS6-F1
#
_entry.id   AF-V5HMS6-F1
#
_cell.length_a   1.000
_cell.length_b   1.000
_cell.length_c   1.000
_cell.angle_alpha   90.00
_cell.angle_beta   90.00
_cell.angle_gamma   90.00
#
_symmetry.space_group_name_H-M   'P 1'
#
loop_
_entity.id
_entity.type
_entity.pdbx_description
1 polymer ?
#
loop_
_entity_poly.entity_id
_entity_poly.type
_entity_poly.pdbx_seq_one_letter_code
_entity_poly.pdbx_strand_id
1 'polypeptide(L)'
;ERLLGRMTTVPPEYDPSKRREQNATRVVQMNATQWVKWRTYKSDRSSPRVTSLCSVKISRLGKREHRPTNSLQYKYRRGRSWEHSQRKAKFWGYFDRHILPSNDMFFARTPIGPATHNFVLYSNYVNCTILRIPMPNHGEEHW
;
A
#
# COMPACT_ATOMS: atom_id res chain seq x y z
N GLU A 1 15.03 11.27 40.25
CA GLU A 1 14.09 11.75 39.22
C GLU A 1 13.96 10.71 38.12
N ARG A 2 12.76 10.13 37.93
CA ARG A 2 12.47 9.24 36.78
C ARG A 2 11.82 10.10 35.72
N LEU A 3 12.58 10.47 34.68
CA LEU A 3 12.00 11.07 33.48
C LEU A 3 11.10 10.01 32.83
N LEU A 4 9.79 10.09 33.12
CA LEU A 4 8.76 9.42 32.32
C LEU A 4 8.82 10.08 30.94
N GLY A 5 9.69 9.54 30.07
CA GLY A 5 9.79 9.93 28.67
C GLY A 5 8.50 9.56 27.96
N ARG A 6 7.49 10.43 28.06
CA ARG A 6 6.35 10.46 27.14
C ARG A 6 6.92 10.87 25.79
N MET A 7 7.49 9.90 25.07
CA MET A 7 7.79 10.03 23.65
C MET A 7 6.42 10.25 23.00
N THR A 8 6.08 11.49 22.68
CA THR A 8 5.02 11.78 21.72
C THR A 8 5.58 11.37 20.37
N THR A 9 5.61 10.06 20.12
CA THR A 9 6.08 9.50 18.87
C THR A 9 5.06 9.92 17.82
N VAL A 10 5.40 10.95 17.04
CA VAL A 10 4.67 11.27 15.81
C VAL A 10 4.58 9.96 15.03
N PRO A 11 3.37 9.50 14.62
CA PRO A 11 3.27 8.28 13.85
C PRO A 11 4.19 8.34 12.64
N PRO A 12 4.86 7.24 12.26
CA PRO A 12 5.91 7.27 11.26
C PRO A 12 5.44 7.87 9.94
N GLU A 13 4.19 7.63 9.53
CA GLU A 13 3.56 8.24 8.34
C GLU A 13 3.46 9.78 8.35
N TYR A 14 3.58 10.41 9.52
CA TYR A 14 3.50 11.86 9.70
C TYR A 14 4.83 12.50 10.14
N ASP A 15 5.88 11.69 10.32
CA ASP A 15 7.20 12.17 10.75
C ASP A 15 7.88 12.96 9.61
N PRO A 16 8.09 14.29 9.76
CA PRO A 16 8.71 15.10 8.72
C PRO A 16 10.15 14.68 8.40
N SER A 17 10.88 14.11 9.37
CA SER A 17 12.26 13.65 9.17
C SER A 17 12.36 12.48 8.20
N LYS A 18 11.27 11.73 8.01
CA LYS A 18 11.17 10.54 7.15
C LYS A 18 10.68 10.84 5.74
N ARG A 19 10.34 12.10 5.41
CA ARG A 19 9.80 12.49 4.09
C ARG A 19 10.62 12.01 2.89
N ARG A 20 11.96 11.95 3.03
CA ARG A 20 12.84 11.47 1.96
C ARG A 20 12.65 9.99 1.66
N GLU A 21 12.28 9.19 2.65
CA GLU A 21 12.11 7.74 2.57
C GLU A 21 10.65 7.32 2.29
N GLN A 22 9.73 8.28 2.32
CA GLN A 22 8.29 8.02 2.26
C GLN A 22 7.61 8.45 0.95
N ASN A 23 8.36 8.71 -0.11
CA ASN A 23 7.79 9.22 -1.35
C ASN A 23 7.13 8.09 -2.17
N ALA A 24 5.80 8.05 -2.19
CA ALA A 24 5.01 7.05 -2.91
C ALA A 24 5.25 7.09 -4.43
N THR A 25 5.43 8.29 -5.00
CA THR A 25 5.70 8.46 -6.43
C THR A 25 7.01 7.78 -6.83
N ARG A 26 8.06 7.90 -6.02
CA ARG A 26 9.34 7.22 -6.28
C ARG A 26 9.20 5.70 -6.20
N VAL A 27 8.40 5.18 -5.26
CA VAL A 27 8.14 3.73 -5.16
C VAL A 27 7.51 3.20 -6.45
N VAL A 28 6.53 3.93 -7.01
CA VAL A 28 5.83 3.58 -8.26
C VAL A 28 6.76 3.67 -9.47
N GLN A 29 7.62 4.69 -9.50
CA GLN A 29 8.57 4.92 -10.60
C GLN A 29 9.65 3.84 -10.72
N MET A 30 9.89 3.04 -9.67
CA MET A 30 10.81 1.90 -9.76
C MET A 30 10.39 0.87 -10.81
N ASN A 31 9.11 0.83 -11.20
CA ASN A 31 8.58 -0.05 -12.25
C ASN A 31 8.99 -1.53 -12.08
N ALA A 32 9.03 -2.00 -10.83
CA ALA A 32 9.54 -3.31 -10.45
C ALA A 32 8.44 -4.22 -9.88
N THR A 33 8.65 -5.53 -9.98
CA THR A 33 7.87 -6.51 -9.23
C THR A 33 8.36 -6.55 -7.79
N GLN A 34 7.49 -6.25 -6.83
CA GLN A 34 7.81 -6.31 -5.40
C GLN A 34 7.22 -7.58 -4.79
N TRP A 35 8.04 -8.34 -4.06
CA TRP A 35 7.62 -9.55 -3.37
C TRP A 35 7.27 -9.24 -1.93
N VAL A 36 6.13 -9.74 -1.47
CA VAL A 36 5.72 -9.57 -0.07
C VAL A 36 6.53 -10.55 0.78
N LYS A 37 7.56 -10.06 1.47
CA LYS A 37 8.41 -10.87 2.35
C LYS A 37 7.74 -11.15 3.69
N TRP A 38 7.15 -10.11 4.30
CA TRP A 38 6.52 -10.16 5.61
C TRP A 38 5.25 -9.32 5.65
N ARG A 39 4.30 -9.71 6.50
CA ARG A 39 3.08 -8.95 6.84
C ARG A 39 2.68 -9.24 8.28
N THR A 40 2.07 -8.27 8.96
CA THR A 40 1.64 -8.41 10.35
C THR A 40 0.19 -8.87 10.48
N TYR A 41 -0.65 -8.61 9.49
CA TYR A 41 -2.03 -9.04 9.51
C TYR A 41 -2.22 -10.44 8.92
N LYS A 42 -3.15 -11.20 9.52
CA LYS A 42 -3.64 -12.45 8.95
C LYS A 42 -4.61 -12.10 7.82
N SER A 43 -4.54 -12.82 6.70
CA SER A 43 -5.58 -12.73 5.66
C SER A 43 -6.91 -13.03 6.35
N ASP A 44 -7.88 -12.12 6.24
CA ASP A 44 -9.15 -12.30 6.93
C ASP A 44 -9.78 -13.64 6.50
N ARG A 45 -10.16 -14.44 7.50
CA ARG A 45 -10.80 -15.76 7.30
C ARG A 45 -12.11 -15.65 6.54
N SER A 46 -12.74 -14.46 6.53
CA SER A 46 -13.97 -14.14 5.80
C SER A 46 -13.80 -14.12 4.27
N SER A 47 -12.57 -14.04 3.74
CA SER A 47 -12.29 -14.27 2.32
C SER A 47 -11.58 -15.61 2.12
N PRO A 48 -12.31 -16.74 2.16
CA PRO A 48 -11.74 -18.09 2.06
C PRO A 48 -11.03 -18.38 0.72
N ARG A 49 -10.95 -17.40 -0.19
CA ARG A 49 -10.42 -17.53 -1.54
C ARG A 49 -8.95 -17.10 -1.64
N VAL A 50 -8.44 -16.15 -0.85
CA VAL A 50 -7.04 -15.68 -1.00
C VAL A 50 -6.23 -16.06 0.23
N THR A 51 -5.41 -17.11 0.11
CA THR A 51 -4.60 -17.63 1.23
C THR A 51 -3.35 -16.78 1.47
N SER A 52 -2.70 -16.30 0.41
CA SER A 52 -1.52 -15.42 0.55
C SER A 52 -1.34 -14.51 -0.67
N LEU A 53 -1.18 -13.21 -0.43
CA LEU A 53 -0.63 -12.30 -1.43
C LEU A 53 0.89 -12.51 -1.47
N CYS A 54 1.45 -12.85 -2.63
CA CYS A 54 2.85 -13.25 -2.75
C CYS A 54 3.69 -12.17 -3.43
N SER A 55 3.15 -11.52 -4.45
CA SER A 55 3.80 -10.35 -5.05
C SER A 55 2.80 -9.35 -5.61
N VAL A 56 3.29 -8.12 -5.69
CA VAL A 56 2.60 -6.97 -6.25
C VAL A 56 3.56 -6.32 -7.23
N LYS A 57 3.16 -6.23 -8.49
CA LYS A 57 3.89 -5.46 -9.50
C LYS A 57 3.13 -4.17 -9.75
N ILE A 58 3.79 -3.05 -9.47
CA ILE A 58 3.30 -1.72 -9.80
C ILE A 58 3.90 -1.36 -11.15
N SER A 59 3.07 -1.14 -12.17
CA SER A 59 3.53 -0.70 -13.49
C SER A 59 2.82 0.59 -13.86
N ARG A 60 3.54 1.52 -14.48
CA ARG A 60 2.93 2.75 -15.00
C ARG A 60 2.21 2.45 -16.31
N LEU A 61 0.89 2.66 -16.38
CA LEU A 61 0.15 2.51 -17.64
C LEU A 61 0.22 3.83 -18.43
N GLY A 62 1.10 3.84 -19.43
CA GLY A 62 1.13 4.85 -20.49
C GLY A 62 1.57 6.26 -20.07
N LYS A 63 2.02 7.02 -21.07
CA LYS A 63 2.32 8.45 -20.98
C LYS A 63 1.11 9.27 -21.46
N ARG A 64 -0.04 9.22 -20.78
CA ARG A 64 -1.09 10.23 -21.05
C ARG A 64 -0.85 11.42 -20.13
N GLU A 65 -0.53 12.53 -20.77
CA GLU A 65 0.03 13.79 -20.24
C GLU A 65 -0.74 14.38 -19.05
N HIS A 66 -2.04 14.08 -18.93
CA HIS A 66 -2.87 14.67 -17.88
C HIS A 66 -3.27 13.76 -16.72
N ARG A 67 -3.19 12.43 -16.83
CA ARG A 67 -3.59 11.49 -15.74
C ARG A 67 -2.88 10.13 -15.89
N PRO A 68 -1.59 10.00 -15.48
CA PRO A 68 -0.91 8.71 -15.50
C PRO A 68 -1.68 7.73 -14.60
N THR A 69 -2.39 6.79 -15.24
CA THR A 69 -3.02 5.68 -14.54
C THR A 69 -1.93 4.63 -14.31
N ASN A 70 -1.89 4.00 -13.16
CA ASN A 70 -0.95 2.91 -12.92
C ASN A 70 -1.75 1.61 -12.86
N SER A 71 -1.15 0.51 -13.32
CA SER A 71 -1.69 -0.83 -13.07
C SER A 71 -0.99 -1.42 -11.86
N LEU A 72 -1.79 -2.16 -11.11
CA LEU A 72 -1.33 -3.00 -10.03
C LEU A 72 -1.69 -4.44 -10.38
N GLN A 73 -0.65 -5.26 -10.58
CA GLN A 73 -0.80 -6.68 -10.83
C GLN A 73 -0.49 -7.44 -9.55
N TYR A 74 -1.42 -8.28 -9.12
CA TYR A 74 -1.24 -9.15 -7.97
C TYR A 74 -0.98 -10.56 -8.45
N LYS A 75 0.02 -11.22 -7.86
CA LYS A 75 0.17 -12.67 -7.90
C LYS A 75 -0.08 -13.21 -6.50
N TYR A 76 -1.06 -14.09 -6.39
CA TYR A 76 -1.50 -14.62 -5.10
C TYR A 76 -1.80 -16.10 -5.21
N ARG A 77 -1.87 -16.75 -4.05
CA ARG A 77 -2.24 -18.15 -3.94
C ARG A 77 -3.69 -18.27 -3.47
N ARG A 78 -4.44 -19.15 -4.12
CA ARG A 78 -5.78 -19.60 -3.74
C ARG A 78 -5.74 -21.11 -3.55
N GLY A 79 -5.64 -21.55 -2.30
CA GLY A 79 -5.41 -22.95 -1.97
C GLY A 79 -4.05 -23.45 -2.51
N ARG A 80 -4.08 -24.37 -3.48
CA ARG A 80 -2.86 -24.90 -4.14
C ARG A 80 -2.52 -24.22 -5.47
N SER A 81 -3.40 -23.36 -5.99
CA SER A 81 -3.25 -22.74 -7.31
C SER A 81 -2.66 -21.33 -7.21
N TRP A 82 -1.90 -20.97 -8.24
CA TRP A 82 -1.45 -19.60 -8.47
C TRP A 82 -2.48 -18.85 -9.30
N GLU A 83 -2.87 -17.67 -8.83
CA GLU A 83 -3.78 -16.78 -9.54
C GLU A 83 -3.14 -15.41 -9.77
N HIS A 84 -3.58 -14.76 -10.85
CA HIS A 84 -3.14 -13.44 -11.27
C HIS A 84 -4.35 -12.54 -11.40
N SER A 85 -4.23 -11.30 -10.92
CA SER A 85 -5.24 -10.27 -11.13
C SER A 85 -4.59 -8.94 -11.47
N GLN A 86 -5.27 -8.13 -12.26
CA GLN A 86 -4.82 -6.78 -12.57
C GLN A 86 -5.91 -5.79 -12.17
N ARG A 87 -5.52 -4.74 -11.44
CA ARG A 87 -6.38 -3.63 -11.06
C ARG A 87 -5.77 -2.30 -11.46
N LYS A 88 -6.61 -1.30 -11.66
CA LYS A 88 -6.14 0.09 -11.75
C LYS A 88 -5.77 0.57 -10.35
N ALA A 89 -4.70 1.36 -10.26
CA ALA A 89 -4.25 1.97 -9.02
C ALA A 89 -3.95 3.46 -9.23
N LYS A 90 -4.20 4.25 -8.20
CA LYS A 90 -4.04 5.71 -8.23
C LYS A 90 -3.03 6.10 -7.16
N PHE A 91 -1.83 6.44 -7.60
CA PHE A 91 -0.72 6.81 -6.70
C PHE A 91 -0.40 8.30 -6.73
N TRP A 92 -1.22 9.07 -7.43
CA TRP A 92 -0.95 10.46 -7.74
C TRP A 92 -1.97 11.31 -7.00
N GLY A 93 -1.64 11.66 -5.75
CA GLY A 93 -1.92 12.94 -5.11
C GLY A 93 -3.33 13.51 -5.17
N TYR A 94 -4.34 12.82 -5.68
CA TYR A 94 -5.66 13.37 -5.94
C TYR A 94 -6.68 12.25 -5.91
N PHE A 95 -7.52 12.18 -4.89
CA PHE A 95 -8.66 11.27 -4.84
C PHE A 95 -9.88 12.08 -4.38
N ASP A 96 -10.97 11.99 -5.13
CA ASP A 96 -12.22 12.69 -4.83
C ASP A 96 -12.07 14.17 -4.43
N ARG A 97 -11.41 14.97 -5.27
CA ARG A 97 -11.08 16.40 -5.04
C ARG A 97 -10.08 16.72 -3.92
N HIS A 98 -9.60 15.72 -3.18
CA HIS A 98 -8.63 15.89 -2.11
C HIS A 98 -7.22 15.55 -2.56
N ILE A 99 -6.25 16.35 -2.14
CA ILE A 99 -4.84 16.05 -2.37
C ILE A 99 -4.42 14.91 -1.45
N LEU A 100 -4.01 13.77 -2.02
CA LEU A 100 -3.46 12.67 -1.24
C LEU A 100 -2.07 13.06 -0.69
N PRO A 101 -1.72 12.64 0.53
CA PRO A 101 -0.38 12.78 1.06
C PRO A 101 0.68 12.21 0.11
N SER A 102 1.88 12.80 0.10
CA SER A 102 2.97 12.37 -0.80
C SER A 102 3.49 10.95 -0.51
N ASN A 103 3.12 10.39 0.65
CA ASN A 103 3.43 9.04 1.07
C ASN A 103 2.25 8.06 0.94
N ASP A 104 1.12 8.48 0.40
CA ASP A 104 -0.05 7.61 0.25
C ASP A 104 -0.09 6.95 -1.13
N MET A 105 -0.39 5.65 -1.12
CA MET A 105 -0.62 4.81 -2.27
C MET A 105 -2.06 4.27 -2.21
N PHE A 106 -2.96 4.83 -3.03
CA PHE A 106 -4.36 4.43 -3.04
C PHE A 106 -4.61 3.22 -3.95
N PHE A 107 -4.66 2.04 -3.36
CA PHE A 107 -4.88 0.77 -4.07
C PHE A 107 -5.51 -0.30 -3.17
N ALA A 108 -6.02 -1.37 -3.78
CA ALA A 108 -6.67 -2.44 -3.04
C ALA A 108 -5.66 -3.36 -2.34
N ARG A 109 -5.82 -3.57 -1.03
CA ARG A 109 -4.98 -4.53 -0.29
C ARG A 109 -5.01 -5.94 -0.88
N THR A 110 -6.14 -6.33 -1.46
CA THR A 110 -6.35 -7.66 -2.05
C THR A 110 -6.84 -7.58 -3.49
N PRO A 111 -6.66 -8.66 -4.27
CA PRO A 111 -7.23 -8.83 -5.60
C PRO A 111 -8.75 -8.62 -5.71
N ILE A 112 -9.48 -8.66 -4.60
CA ILE A 112 -10.96 -8.67 -4.57
C ILE A 112 -11.52 -7.42 -3.83
N GLY A 113 -10.81 -6.89 -2.84
CA GLY A 113 -11.32 -5.81 -1.97
C GLY A 113 -11.31 -4.40 -2.59
N PRO A 114 -11.94 -3.42 -1.96
CA PRO A 114 -11.90 -2.02 -2.42
C PRO A 114 -10.48 -1.43 -2.33
N ALA A 115 -10.24 -0.34 -3.06
CA ALA A 115 -9.02 0.45 -2.90
C ALA A 115 -9.08 1.22 -1.58
N THR A 116 -7.95 1.27 -0.86
CA THR A 116 -7.80 1.96 0.42
C THR A 116 -6.50 2.76 0.44
N HIS A 117 -6.33 3.61 1.45
CA HIS A 117 -5.05 4.27 1.72
C HIS A 117 -3.98 3.24 2.12
N ASN A 118 -2.76 3.38 1.61
CA ASN A 118 -1.61 2.54 2.01
C ASN A 118 -0.39 3.45 2.08
N PHE A 119 0.14 3.68 3.29
CA PHE A 119 1.19 4.67 3.49
C PHE A 119 2.57 4.03 3.36
N VAL A 120 3.46 4.64 2.59
CA VAL A 120 4.88 4.33 2.59
C VAL A 120 5.47 4.82 3.90
N LEU A 121 5.86 3.89 4.77
CA LEU A 121 6.58 4.21 6.01
C LEU A 121 8.07 4.37 5.75
N TYR A 122 8.60 3.59 4.79
CA TYR A 122 10.00 3.58 4.41
C TYR A 122 10.18 2.95 3.03
N SER A 123 11.10 3.47 2.24
CA SER A 123 11.63 2.84 1.04
C SER A 123 13.06 3.30 0.82
N ASN A 124 13.93 2.36 0.43
CA ASN A 124 15.27 2.70 -0.05
C ASN A 124 15.30 3.01 -1.55
N TYR A 125 14.14 2.90 -2.24
CA TYR A 125 13.98 3.08 -3.67
C TYR A 125 14.89 2.20 -4.55
N VAL A 126 15.32 1.05 -4.03
CA VAL A 126 16.16 0.08 -4.73
C VAL A 126 15.51 -1.31 -4.66
N ASN A 127 15.23 -1.81 -3.46
CA ASN A 127 14.76 -3.19 -3.27
C ASN A 127 13.83 -3.41 -2.07
N CYS A 128 13.62 -2.41 -1.21
CA CYS A 128 12.84 -2.57 0.01
C CYS A 128 11.85 -1.42 0.17
N THR A 129 10.60 -1.77 0.47
CA THR A 129 9.53 -0.82 0.81
C THR A 129 8.69 -1.41 1.94
N ILE A 130 8.39 -0.59 2.94
CA ILE A 130 7.53 -0.92 4.08
C ILE A 130 6.27 -0.08 3.95
N LEU A 131 5.13 -0.75 3.90
CA LEU A 131 3.82 -0.13 3.82
C LEU A 131 3.04 -0.32 5.12
N ARG A 132 2.34 0.73 5.53
CA ARG A 132 1.24 0.65 6.49
C ARG A 132 -0.05 0.53 5.72
N ILE A 133 -0.79 -0.54 5.98
CA ILE A 133 -2.14 -0.74 5.44
C ILE A 133 -3.11 -0.57 6.61
N PRO A 134 -3.80 0.58 6.74
CA PRO A 134 -4.81 0.78 7.75
C PRO A 134 -5.91 -0.26 7.56
N MET A 135 -6.29 -0.92 8.65
CA MET A 135 -7.51 -1.71 8.67
C MET A 135 -8.62 -0.81 9.20
N PRO A 136 -9.79 -0.75 8.55
CA PRO A 136 -10.96 -0.26 9.25
C PRO A 136 -11.12 -1.11 10.52
N ASN A 137 -11.39 -0.47 11.65
CA ASN A 137 -11.68 -1.20 12.88
C ASN A 137 -12.81 -2.19 12.57
N HIS A 138 -12.72 -3.42 13.06
CA HIS A 138 -13.79 -4.44 12.97
C HIS A 138 -15.11 -4.02 13.66
N GLY A 139 -15.29 -2.74 14.03
CA GLY A 139 -16.43 -2.19 14.77
C GLY A 139 -17.27 -1.17 13.99
N GLU A 140 -17.04 -0.95 12.69
CA GLU A 140 -17.87 -0.06 11.86
C GLU A 140 -18.54 -0.82 10.69
N GLU A 141 -18.95 -2.07 10.92
CA GLU A 141 -19.96 -2.74 10.09
C GLU A 141 -21.35 -2.58 10.74
N HIS A 142 -21.94 -1.39 10.57
CA HIS A 142 -23.39 -1.20 10.65
C HIS A 142 -23.82 -0.25 9.53
N TRP A 143 -24.08 -0.80 8.35
CA TRP A 143 -25.08 -0.29 7.40
C TRP A 143 -25.70 -1.48 6.67
#